data_AF-K9KDX5-F1
#
_entry.id   AF-K9KDX5-F1
#
_cell.length_a   1.000
_cell.length_b   1.000
_cell.length_c   1.000
_cell.angle_alpha   90.00
_cell.angle_beta   90.00
_cell.angle_gamma   90.00
#
_symmetry.space_group_name_H-M   'P 1'
#
loop_
_entity.id
_entity.type
_entity.pdbx_description
1 polymer ?
#
loop_
_entity_poly.entity_id
_entity_poly.type
_entity_poly.pdbx_seq_one_letter_code
_entity_poly.pdbx_strand_id
1 'polypeptide(L)'
;PGSESECIGHFKLIFSLLRVHGAGQVQQLALEVVNIVTSNQDCVNNIAESMVLSNLLALLHSLPSSRQLVLETLYALTSSTKIIKEAMAKGALIYLLDMFCNSTHPQVRAQTAELFAKMTADKLIGPKVRITLMKFLPSVFMDAMRDNPEAAVHIFEGTHENPELIWNDSSRDKVSTTVREMMLEHFKNQRDNPDVNWKLPEDFAVVFGEAEGELAVGGVFLRIFIAQPAWVLRKPREFLIALLEKLTELLEKNNPHGETLETLTTATVCLFSAQPQLADQVPPLGHLPKVIQAMNHRNNAIPKSAIRVIHALSENELCVRAMASLETIGPLMNGMKKRPDTIGLGCEAINRMFQKEQNELVAQALKADLVPYLLKLLEGIGLENLDSPAATKAQIVKALKAMTRSLQHGEQVNEILSRSSVWSAFKDQKHDLFISESQTAGYLTGPGVAGYLTAGTSSSVMSNLPPPVDHEAGDVGFQT
;
A
#
# COMPACT_ATOMS: atom_id res chain seq x y z
N PRO A 1 -32.41 25.62 -28.92
CA PRO A 1 -31.38 26.56 -28.43
C PRO A 1 -31.98 27.94 -28.20
N GLY A 2 -32.07 28.37 -26.94
CA GLY A 2 -32.58 29.69 -26.53
C GLY A 2 -33.99 29.71 -25.94
N SER A 3 -34.64 28.55 -25.81
CA SER A 3 -35.97 28.40 -25.19
C SER A 3 -35.94 27.59 -23.89
N GLU A 4 -34.74 27.22 -23.41
CA GLU A 4 -34.56 26.42 -22.20
C GLU A 4 -35.08 27.17 -20.96
N SER A 5 -34.97 28.51 -20.97
CA SER A 5 -35.48 29.39 -19.91
C SER A 5 -36.99 29.30 -19.72
N GLU A 6 -37.75 28.95 -20.77
CA GLU A 6 -39.21 28.77 -20.70
C GLU A 6 -39.61 27.55 -19.84
N CYS A 7 -38.67 26.65 -19.56
CA CYS A 7 -38.92 25.49 -18.69
C CYS A 7 -38.78 25.83 -17.20
N ILE A 8 -38.21 27.00 -16.85
CA ILE A 8 -38.02 27.44 -15.47
C ILE A 8 -39.39 27.57 -14.77
N GLY A 9 -39.52 27.00 -13.58
CA GLY A 9 -40.78 26.93 -12.84
C GLY A 9 -41.67 25.74 -13.20
N HIS A 10 -41.37 25.01 -14.29
CA HIS A 10 -42.15 23.86 -14.74
C HIS A 10 -41.49 22.50 -14.48
N PHE A 11 -40.30 22.46 -13.86
CA PHE A 11 -39.56 21.20 -13.67
C PHE A 11 -40.28 20.15 -12.81
N LYS A 12 -41.13 20.55 -11.85
CA LYS A 12 -41.98 19.58 -11.12
C LYS A 12 -42.94 18.83 -12.05
N LEU A 13 -43.50 19.52 -13.04
CA LEU A 13 -44.37 18.92 -14.04
C LEU A 13 -43.55 18.07 -15.02
N ILE A 14 -42.46 18.61 -15.55
CA ILE A 14 -41.62 17.89 -16.53
C ILE A 14 -41.08 16.58 -15.92
N PHE A 15 -40.58 16.62 -14.69
CA PHE A 15 -40.08 15.41 -14.01
C PHE A 15 -41.19 14.45 -13.58
N SER A 16 -42.42 14.90 -13.38
CA SER A 16 -43.54 13.98 -13.09
C SER A 16 -43.91 13.12 -14.30
N LEU A 17 -43.68 13.63 -15.53
CA LEU A 17 -43.85 12.86 -16.77
C LEU A 17 -42.90 11.66 -16.85
N LEU A 18 -41.74 11.73 -16.18
CA LEU A 18 -40.80 10.60 -16.08
C LEU A 18 -41.38 9.42 -15.28
N ARG A 19 -42.44 9.63 -14.49
CA ARG A 19 -43.09 8.56 -13.70
C ARG A 19 -44.28 7.90 -14.37
N VAL A 20 -44.67 8.32 -15.58
CA VAL A 20 -45.88 7.81 -16.23
C VAL A 20 -45.63 6.38 -16.71
N HIS A 21 -46.04 5.41 -15.89
CA HIS A 21 -45.89 3.99 -16.17
C HIS A 21 -46.63 3.59 -17.46
N GLY A 22 -45.96 2.78 -18.30
CA GLY A 22 -46.52 2.32 -19.57
C GLY A 22 -46.42 3.33 -20.73
N ALA A 23 -45.95 4.56 -20.48
CA ALA A 23 -45.78 5.59 -21.50
C ALA A 23 -44.30 5.86 -21.80
N GLY A 24 -43.56 4.84 -22.23
CA GLY A 24 -42.11 4.91 -22.46
C GLY A 24 -41.67 6.05 -23.39
N GLN A 25 -42.46 6.33 -24.44
CA GLN A 25 -42.19 7.44 -25.35
C GLN A 25 -42.31 8.82 -24.68
N VAL A 26 -43.29 8.99 -23.79
CA VAL A 26 -43.46 10.25 -23.03
C VAL A 26 -42.31 10.41 -22.04
N GLN A 27 -41.92 9.33 -21.36
CA GLN A 27 -40.77 9.33 -20.45
C GLN A 27 -39.48 9.69 -21.19
N GLN A 28 -39.26 9.13 -22.38
CA GLN A 28 -38.09 9.42 -23.20
C GLN A 28 -38.05 10.87 -23.68
N LEU A 29 -39.16 11.39 -24.24
CA LEU A 29 -39.22 12.79 -24.70
C LEU A 29 -39.04 13.77 -23.54
N ALA A 30 -39.65 13.50 -22.38
CA ALA A 30 -39.45 14.30 -21.18
C ALA A 30 -37.98 14.25 -20.72
N LEU A 31 -37.33 13.09 -20.76
CA LEU A 31 -35.92 12.95 -20.44
C LEU A 31 -35.01 13.72 -21.42
N GLU A 32 -35.31 13.69 -22.72
CA GLU A 32 -34.58 14.48 -23.73
C GLU A 32 -34.69 15.97 -23.45
N VAL A 33 -35.88 16.47 -23.09
CA VAL A 33 -36.07 17.86 -22.65
C VAL A 33 -35.24 18.16 -21.41
N VAL A 34 -35.28 17.28 -20.40
CA VAL A 34 -34.47 17.44 -19.17
C VAL A 34 -32.99 17.48 -19.51
N ASN A 35 -32.50 16.61 -20.40
CA ASN A 35 -31.09 16.59 -20.81
C ASN A 35 -30.68 17.91 -21.48
N ILE A 36 -31.51 18.42 -22.41
CA ILE A 36 -31.24 19.68 -23.12
C ILE A 36 -31.13 20.85 -22.15
N VAL A 37 -32.03 20.98 -21.17
CA VAL A 37 -31.98 22.12 -20.24
C VAL A 37 -30.78 22.08 -19.27
N THR A 38 -30.10 20.93 -19.13
CA THR A 38 -28.93 20.83 -18.24
C THR A 38 -27.75 21.70 -18.70
N SER A 39 -27.71 22.13 -19.97
CA SER A 39 -26.68 23.05 -20.46
C SER A 39 -26.89 24.50 -20.00
N ASN A 40 -28.04 24.81 -19.39
CA ASN A 40 -28.38 26.14 -18.87
C ASN A 40 -28.29 26.16 -17.33
N GLN A 41 -27.41 27.00 -16.79
CA GLN A 41 -27.14 27.05 -15.35
C GLN A 41 -28.36 27.48 -14.51
N ASP A 42 -29.20 28.38 -15.01
CA ASP A 42 -30.41 28.82 -14.31
C ASP A 42 -31.44 27.69 -14.24
N CYS A 43 -31.55 26.89 -15.30
CA CYS A 43 -32.36 25.69 -15.30
C CYS A 43 -31.86 24.67 -14.27
N VAL A 44 -30.54 24.41 -14.23
CA VAL A 44 -29.94 23.52 -13.23
C VAL A 44 -30.19 24.00 -11.80
N ASN A 45 -30.09 25.31 -11.55
CA ASN A 45 -30.39 25.90 -10.25
C ASN A 45 -31.86 25.71 -9.85
N ASN A 46 -32.80 25.94 -10.78
CA ASN A 46 -34.23 25.77 -10.52
C ASN A 46 -34.63 24.29 -10.36
N ILE A 47 -33.99 23.37 -11.09
CA ILE A 47 -34.13 21.91 -10.88
C ILE A 47 -33.70 21.56 -9.45
N ALA A 48 -32.55 22.07 -9.00
CA ALA A 48 -32.04 21.83 -7.65
C ALA A 48 -32.98 22.35 -6.55
N GLU A 49 -33.69 23.45 -6.80
CA GLU A 49 -34.70 23.99 -5.89
C GLU A 49 -36.02 23.21 -5.90
N SER A 50 -36.30 22.53 -7.01
CA SER A 50 -37.55 21.79 -7.22
C SER A 50 -37.59 20.44 -6.50
N MET A 51 -36.45 19.88 -6.10
CA MET A 51 -36.31 18.60 -5.38
C MET A 51 -36.98 17.42 -6.11
N VAL A 52 -36.71 17.28 -7.42
CA VAL A 52 -37.40 16.37 -8.35
C VAL A 52 -36.57 15.14 -8.74
N LEU A 53 -35.37 14.98 -8.19
CA LEU A 53 -34.37 14.03 -8.71
C LEU A 53 -34.78 12.57 -8.53
N SER A 54 -35.63 12.26 -7.54
CA SER A 54 -36.18 10.90 -7.33
C SER A 54 -36.88 10.35 -8.58
N ASN A 55 -37.54 11.22 -9.35
CA ASN A 55 -38.21 10.82 -10.59
C ASN A 55 -37.22 10.37 -11.67
N LEU A 56 -36.06 11.05 -11.76
CA LEU A 56 -35.01 10.71 -12.71
C LEU A 56 -34.26 9.44 -12.29
N LEU A 57 -33.97 9.29 -10.99
CA LEU A 57 -33.28 8.10 -10.46
C LEU A 57 -34.07 6.81 -10.71
N ALA A 58 -35.40 6.86 -10.57
CA ALA A 58 -36.28 5.73 -10.84
C ALA A 58 -36.19 5.20 -12.28
N LEU A 59 -35.79 6.04 -13.25
CA LEU A 59 -35.62 5.62 -14.65
C LEU A 59 -34.41 4.69 -14.86
N LEU A 60 -33.37 4.76 -14.01
CA LEU A 60 -32.23 3.84 -14.09
C LEU A 60 -32.67 2.37 -13.99
N HIS A 61 -33.69 2.10 -13.17
CA HIS A 61 -34.29 0.77 -13.07
C HIS A 61 -35.43 0.55 -14.09
N SER A 62 -36.37 1.51 -14.18
CA SER A 62 -37.64 1.31 -14.89
C SER A 62 -37.59 1.50 -16.41
N LEU A 63 -36.56 2.16 -16.96
CA LEU A 63 -36.44 2.42 -18.40
C LEU A 63 -35.05 2.03 -18.93
N PRO A 64 -34.77 0.72 -19.13
CA PRO A 64 -33.46 0.23 -19.54
C PRO A 64 -32.92 0.83 -20.84
N SER A 65 -33.80 1.11 -21.80
CA SER A 65 -33.44 1.67 -23.11
C SER A 65 -32.84 3.08 -23.03
N SER A 66 -33.09 3.82 -21.95
CA SER A 66 -32.67 5.21 -21.79
C SER A 66 -31.61 5.41 -20.71
N ARG A 67 -31.04 4.32 -20.16
CA ARG A 67 -30.05 4.39 -19.06
C ARG A 67 -28.86 5.31 -19.36
N GLN A 68 -28.33 5.26 -20.59
CA GLN A 68 -27.19 6.11 -20.98
C GLN A 68 -27.56 7.60 -20.93
N LEU A 69 -28.74 7.96 -21.46
CA LEU A 69 -29.22 9.34 -21.43
C LEU A 69 -29.50 9.79 -19.98
N VAL A 70 -30.06 8.93 -19.14
CA VAL A 70 -30.25 9.23 -17.70
C VAL A 70 -28.91 9.50 -17.02
N LEU A 71 -27.89 8.68 -17.28
CA LEU A 71 -26.55 8.88 -16.71
C LEU A 71 -25.89 10.16 -17.23
N GLU A 72 -26.02 10.47 -18.51
CA GLU A 72 -25.56 11.72 -19.11
C GLU A 72 -26.23 12.94 -18.45
N THR A 73 -27.55 12.91 -18.29
CA THR A 73 -28.31 13.95 -17.60
C THR A 73 -27.87 14.09 -16.15
N LEU A 74 -27.71 12.99 -15.41
CA LEU A 74 -27.22 13.00 -14.03
C LEU A 74 -25.79 13.57 -13.94
N TYR A 75 -24.93 13.23 -14.89
CA TYR A 75 -23.59 13.78 -14.98
C TYR A 75 -23.61 15.29 -15.17
N ALA A 76 -24.44 15.82 -16.06
CA ALA A 76 -24.56 17.26 -16.25
C ALA A 76 -25.07 17.95 -14.97
N LEU A 77 -26.15 17.42 -14.37
CA LEU A 77 -26.79 17.96 -13.16
C LEU A 77 -25.89 17.93 -11.91
N THR A 78 -25.07 16.90 -11.74
CA THR A 78 -24.16 16.77 -10.58
C THR A 78 -23.02 17.79 -10.57
N SER A 79 -22.94 18.70 -11.55
CA SER A 79 -22.10 19.90 -11.44
C SER A 79 -22.58 20.86 -10.33
N SER A 80 -23.82 20.69 -9.82
CA SER A 80 -24.36 21.43 -8.69
C SER A 80 -24.29 20.64 -7.38
N THR A 81 -23.60 21.17 -6.37
CA THR A 81 -23.50 20.58 -5.02
C THR A 81 -24.87 20.39 -4.36
N LYS A 82 -25.86 21.26 -4.65
CA LYS A 82 -27.24 21.11 -4.14
C LYS A 82 -27.89 19.83 -4.69
N ILE A 83 -27.67 19.55 -5.97
CA ILE A 83 -28.19 18.34 -6.62
C ILE A 83 -27.47 17.10 -6.08
N ILE A 84 -26.14 17.13 -5.89
CA ILE A 84 -25.44 16.01 -5.26
C ILE A 84 -26.01 15.73 -3.86
N LYS A 85 -26.31 16.76 -3.06
CA LYS A 85 -26.92 16.62 -1.74
C LYS A 85 -28.30 15.97 -1.82
N GLU A 86 -29.14 16.38 -2.77
CA GLU A 86 -30.43 15.73 -3.03
C GLU A 86 -30.24 14.28 -3.48
N ALA A 87 -29.35 14.02 -4.44
CA ALA A 87 -29.02 12.70 -4.96
C ALA A 87 -28.66 11.72 -3.83
N MET A 88 -27.80 12.16 -2.90
CA MET A 88 -27.45 11.40 -1.71
C MET A 88 -28.67 11.09 -0.85
N ALA A 89 -29.54 12.08 -0.60
CA ALA A 89 -30.74 11.90 0.20
C ALA A 89 -31.75 10.96 -0.48
N LYS A 90 -31.88 11.00 -1.81
CA LYS A 90 -32.84 10.21 -2.59
C LYS A 90 -32.32 8.82 -2.99
N GLY A 91 -31.12 8.44 -2.55
CA GLY A 91 -30.56 7.10 -2.78
C GLY A 91 -29.90 6.91 -4.13
N ALA A 92 -29.40 7.97 -4.78
CA ALA A 92 -28.74 7.86 -6.07
C ALA A 92 -27.61 6.83 -6.06
N LEU A 93 -26.82 6.76 -4.98
CA LEU A 93 -25.71 5.83 -4.89
C LEU A 93 -26.14 4.36 -5.00
N ILE A 94 -27.30 3.95 -4.45
CA ILE A 94 -27.70 2.54 -4.55
C ILE A 94 -28.15 2.16 -5.95
N TYR A 95 -28.82 3.08 -6.67
CA TYR A 95 -29.15 2.88 -8.08
C TYR A 95 -27.90 2.83 -8.95
N LEU A 96 -26.97 3.76 -8.75
CA LEU A 96 -25.73 3.80 -9.50
C LEU A 96 -24.85 2.58 -9.17
N LEU A 97 -24.77 2.16 -7.91
CA LEU A 97 -24.04 0.94 -7.56
C LEU A 97 -24.63 -0.28 -8.29
N ASP A 98 -25.96 -0.36 -8.41
CA ASP A 98 -26.59 -1.44 -9.19
C ASP A 98 -26.21 -1.38 -10.67
N MET A 99 -26.17 -0.18 -11.26
CA MET A 99 -25.72 -0.01 -12.64
C MET A 99 -24.25 -0.41 -12.82
N PHE A 100 -23.38 -0.05 -11.87
CA PHE A 100 -21.95 -0.39 -11.93
C PHE A 100 -21.70 -1.89 -11.73
N CYS A 101 -22.38 -2.53 -10.77
CA CYS A 101 -22.14 -3.93 -10.41
C CYS A 101 -22.88 -4.92 -11.32
N ASN A 102 -24.11 -4.61 -11.72
CA ASN A 102 -25.03 -5.57 -12.30
C ASN A 102 -25.48 -5.27 -13.74
N SER A 103 -25.09 -4.14 -14.34
CA SER A 103 -25.42 -3.87 -15.75
C SER A 103 -24.61 -4.80 -16.66
N THR A 104 -25.27 -5.35 -17.68
CA THR A 104 -24.61 -6.11 -18.76
C THR A 104 -24.02 -5.23 -19.85
N HIS A 105 -24.28 -3.91 -19.82
CA HIS A 105 -23.80 -2.96 -20.82
C HIS A 105 -22.53 -2.25 -20.32
N PRO A 106 -21.34 -2.49 -20.92
CA PRO A 106 -20.08 -1.91 -20.45
C PRO A 106 -20.09 -0.38 -20.39
N GLN A 107 -20.69 0.27 -21.39
CA GLN A 107 -20.77 1.74 -21.46
C GLN A 107 -21.59 2.33 -20.29
N VAL A 108 -22.68 1.67 -19.88
CA VAL A 108 -23.48 2.11 -18.72
C VAL A 108 -22.64 2.02 -17.45
N ARG A 109 -21.82 0.96 -17.31
CA ARG A 109 -20.93 0.79 -16.16
C ARG A 109 -19.84 1.87 -16.13
N ALA A 110 -19.22 2.15 -17.28
CA ALA A 110 -18.19 3.18 -17.41
C ALA A 110 -18.74 4.59 -17.11
N GLN A 111 -19.88 4.96 -17.68
CA GLN A 111 -20.56 6.24 -17.38
C GLN A 111 -20.92 6.36 -15.90
N THR A 112 -21.32 5.24 -15.27
CA THR A 112 -21.62 5.21 -13.84
C THR A 112 -20.36 5.44 -13.00
N ALA A 113 -19.24 4.80 -13.36
CA ALA A 113 -17.94 5.03 -12.73
C ALA A 113 -17.47 6.49 -12.89
N GLU A 114 -17.66 7.09 -14.07
CA GLU A 114 -17.37 8.50 -14.32
C GLU A 114 -18.22 9.43 -13.43
N LEU A 115 -19.51 9.10 -13.27
CA LEU A 115 -20.40 9.83 -12.39
C LEU A 115 -19.97 9.72 -10.91
N PHE A 116 -19.51 8.55 -10.45
CA PHE A 116 -18.93 8.41 -9.11
C PHE A 116 -17.67 9.25 -8.94
N ALA A 117 -16.77 9.26 -9.92
CA ALA A 117 -15.57 10.10 -9.90
C ALA A 117 -15.93 11.59 -9.79
N LYS A 118 -16.91 12.05 -10.56
CA LYS A 118 -17.40 13.43 -10.52
C LYS A 118 -18.01 13.78 -9.16
N MET A 119 -18.90 12.93 -8.63
CA MET A 119 -19.55 13.17 -7.33
C MET A 119 -18.56 13.15 -6.17
N THR A 120 -17.54 12.28 -6.21
CA THR A 120 -16.50 12.21 -5.16
C THR A 120 -15.53 13.38 -5.21
N ALA A 121 -15.38 14.05 -6.36
CA ALA A 121 -14.57 15.26 -6.52
C ALA A 121 -15.24 16.54 -5.99
N ASP A 122 -16.54 16.51 -5.66
CA ASP A 122 -17.22 17.67 -5.06
C ASP A 122 -16.62 18.03 -3.69
N LYS A 123 -16.34 19.33 -3.49
CA LYS A 123 -15.62 19.81 -2.30
C LYS A 123 -16.38 19.63 -0.99
N LEU A 124 -17.72 19.66 -1.02
CA LEU A 124 -18.53 19.69 0.20
C LEU A 124 -19.13 18.32 0.52
N ILE A 125 -19.65 17.63 -0.49
CA ILE A 125 -20.38 16.37 -0.33
C ILE A 125 -19.53 15.18 -0.79
N GLY A 126 -18.50 15.40 -1.62
CA GLY A 126 -17.63 14.34 -2.15
C GLY A 126 -16.99 13.42 -1.10
N PRO A 127 -16.46 13.93 0.03
CA PRO A 127 -15.97 13.07 1.10
C PRO A 127 -17.03 12.10 1.64
N LYS A 128 -18.29 12.57 1.78
CA LYS A 128 -19.41 11.73 2.22
C LYS A 128 -19.80 10.70 1.16
N VAL A 129 -19.77 11.07 -0.12
CA VAL A 129 -19.98 10.13 -1.24
C VAL A 129 -18.94 9.01 -1.17
N ARG A 130 -17.66 9.37 -1.06
CA ARG A 130 -16.54 8.41 -1.01
C ARG A 130 -16.68 7.44 0.16
N ILE A 131 -16.95 7.94 1.37
CA ILE A 131 -17.16 7.09 2.56
C ILE A 131 -18.34 6.14 2.35
N THR A 132 -19.43 6.61 1.74
CA THR A 132 -20.60 5.77 1.50
C THR A 132 -20.32 4.67 0.46
N LEU A 133 -19.61 4.99 -0.63
CA LEU A 133 -19.21 4.00 -1.64
C LEU A 133 -18.23 2.95 -1.07
N MET A 134 -17.33 3.38 -0.18
CA MET A 134 -16.39 2.48 0.51
C MET A 134 -17.06 1.45 1.42
N LYS A 135 -18.34 1.62 1.76
CA LYS A 135 -19.12 0.59 2.46
C LYS A 135 -19.52 -0.57 1.55
N PHE A 136 -19.41 -0.43 0.23
CA PHE A 136 -19.79 -1.44 -0.77
C PHE A 136 -18.60 -1.96 -1.57
N LEU A 137 -17.61 -1.10 -1.85
CA LEU A 137 -16.46 -1.43 -2.70
C LEU A 137 -15.14 -1.09 -1.99
N PRO A 138 -14.08 -1.89 -2.16
CA PRO A 138 -12.73 -1.52 -1.73
C PRO A 138 -12.31 -0.13 -2.23
N SER A 139 -11.54 0.62 -1.44
CA SER A 139 -11.13 2.00 -1.80
C SER A 139 -10.37 2.10 -3.12
N VAL A 140 -9.70 1.02 -3.52
CA VAL A 140 -9.02 0.86 -4.81
C VAL A 140 -9.93 1.20 -5.99
N PHE A 141 -11.23 0.89 -5.90
CA PHE A 141 -12.19 1.23 -6.95
C PHE A 141 -12.43 2.73 -7.05
N MET A 142 -12.40 3.48 -5.94
CA MET A 142 -12.59 4.92 -5.97
C MET A 142 -11.45 5.63 -6.70
N ASP A 143 -10.21 5.14 -6.49
CA ASP A 143 -9.05 5.65 -7.18
C ASP A 143 -9.06 5.23 -8.66
N ALA A 144 -9.40 3.97 -8.95
CA ALA A 144 -9.53 3.50 -10.32
C ALA A 144 -10.59 4.27 -11.11
N MET A 145 -11.77 4.52 -10.53
CA MET A 145 -12.85 5.29 -11.18
C MET A 145 -12.42 6.73 -11.47
N ARG A 146 -11.66 7.35 -10.57
CA ARG A 146 -11.14 8.71 -10.76
C ARG A 146 -10.13 8.77 -11.91
N ASP A 147 -9.25 7.77 -11.99
CA ASP A 147 -8.13 7.79 -12.93
C ASP A 147 -8.57 7.30 -14.32
N ASN A 148 -9.34 6.20 -14.40
CA ASN A 148 -9.90 5.64 -15.63
C ASN A 148 -11.17 4.79 -15.34
N PRO A 149 -12.38 5.30 -15.65
CA PRO A 149 -13.65 4.62 -15.42
C PRO A 149 -13.75 3.23 -16.07
N GLU A 150 -13.27 3.05 -17.29
CA GLU A 150 -13.28 1.77 -18.01
C GLU A 150 -12.36 0.74 -17.34
N ALA A 151 -11.18 1.17 -16.88
CA ALA A 151 -10.27 0.31 -16.13
C ALA A 151 -10.89 -0.13 -14.81
N ALA A 152 -11.67 0.73 -14.14
CA ALA A 152 -12.39 0.35 -12.93
C ALA A 152 -13.42 -0.76 -13.18
N VAL A 153 -14.09 -0.75 -14.34
CA VAL A 153 -15.00 -1.83 -14.75
C VAL A 153 -14.23 -3.14 -14.97
N HIS A 154 -13.09 -3.09 -15.66
CA HIS A 154 -12.24 -4.27 -15.86
C HIS A 154 -11.68 -4.84 -14.55
N ILE A 155 -11.25 -3.99 -13.62
CA ILE A 155 -10.83 -4.41 -12.27
C ILE A 155 -12.02 -5.05 -11.54
N PHE A 156 -13.23 -4.51 -11.71
CA PHE A 156 -14.40 -5.09 -11.08
C PHE A 156 -14.70 -6.47 -11.64
N GLU A 157 -14.57 -6.70 -12.95
CA GLU A 157 -14.84 -8.00 -13.59
C GLU A 157 -13.75 -9.04 -13.32
N GLY A 158 -12.51 -8.60 -13.10
CA GLY A 158 -11.35 -9.45 -12.89
C GLY A 158 -11.29 -10.09 -11.49
N THR A 159 -10.39 -11.06 -11.36
CA THR A 159 -9.99 -11.65 -10.08
C THR A 159 -8.58 -11.19 -9.74
N HIS A 160 -8.41 -10.66 -8.54
CA HIS A 160 -7.21 -9.98 -8.10
C HIS A 160 -6.85 -10.44 -6.69
N GLU A 161 -5.63 -10.93 -6.52
CA GLU A 161 -5.00 -11.13 -5.22
C GLU A 161 -3.62 -10.46 -5.26
N ASN A 162 -3.58 -9.24 -4.74
CA ASN A 162 -2.36 -8.44 -4.65
C ASN A 162 -2.34 -7.65 -3.34
N PRO A 163 -1.23 -6.99 -2.99
CA PRO A 163 -1.11 -6.29 -1.73
C PRO A 163 -2.17 -5.22 -1.45
N GLU A 164 -2.83 -4.65 -2.45
CA GLU A 164 -3.83 -3.58 -2.28
C GLU A 164 -5.28 -4.05 -2.53
N LEU A 165 -5.49 -5.25 -3.07
CA LEU A 165 -6.81 -5.74 -3.45
C LEU A 165 -6.89 -7.27 -3.38
N ILE A 166 -7.84 -7.75 -2.58
CA ILE A 166 -8.36 -9.11 -2.60
C ILE A 166 -9.78 -9.02 -3.16
N TRP A 167 -9.97 -9.49 -4.39
CA TRP A 167 -11.22 -9.37 -5.13
C TRP A 167 -11.42 -10.60 -6.02
N ASN A 168 -12.49 -11.33 -5.77
CA ASN A 168 -12.77 -12.60 -6.43
C ASN A 168 -14.26 -12.72 -6.76
N ASP A 169 -14.62 -13.81 -7.44
CA ASP A 169 -15.99 -14.13 -7.87
C ASP A 169 -17.00 -14.06 -6.72
N SER A 170 -16.64 -14.60 -5.54
CA SER A 170 -17.50 -14.58 -4.35
C SER A 170 -17.72 -13.16 -3.81
N SER A 171 -16.67 -12.34 -3.76
CA SER A 171 -16.77 -10.95 -3.32
C SER A 171 -17.62 -10.12 -4.29
N ARG A 172 -17.44 -10.33 -5.60
CA ARG A 172 -18.26 -9.71 -6.65
C ARG A 172 -19.72 -10.08 -6.53
N ASP A 173 -20.02 -11.37 -6.41
CA ASP A 173 -21.38 -11.88 -6.32
C ASP A 173 -22.10 -11.34 -5.08
N LYS A 174 -21.41 -11.33 -3.93
CA LYS A 174 -21.94 -10.79 -2.68
C LYS A 174 -22.27 -9.30 -2.76
N VAL A 175 -21.37 -8.48 -3.31
CA VAL A 175 -21.63 -7.04 -3.51
C VAL A 175 -22.77 -6.84 -4.49
N SER A 176 -22.74 -7.53 -5.62
CA SER A 176 -23.73 -7.42 -6.70
C SER A 176 -25.14 -7.76 -6.21
N THR A 177 -25.27 -8.86 -5.46
CA THR A 177 -26.53 -9.31 -4.86
C THR A 177 -27.02 -8.32 -3.79
N THR A 178 -26.16 -7.93 -2.84
CA THR A 178 -26.53 -6.99 -1.77
C THR A 178 -27.02 -5.66 -2.33
N VAL A 179 -26.28 -5.10 -3.30
CA VAL A 179 -26.65 -3.85 -3.96
C VAL A 179 -27.97 -3.98 -4.70
N ARG A 180 -28.19 -5.09 -5.43
CA ARG A 180 -29.43 -5.35 -6.16
C ARG A 180 -30.63 -5.39 -5.23
N GLU A 181 -30.55 -6.13 -4.13
CA GLU A 181 -31.62 -6.26 -3.14
C GLU A 181 -31.99 -4.90 -2.53
N MET A 182 -30.99 -4.16 -2.06
CA MET A 182 -31.18 -2.83 -1.46
C MET A 182 -31.73 -1.81 -2.47
N MET A 183 -31.28 -1.87 -3.73
CA MET A 183 -31.80 -1.02 -4.79
C MET A 183 -33.28 -1.32 -5.06
N LEU A 184 -33.66 -2.60 -5.18
CA LEU A 184 -35.04 -3.00 -5.42
C LEU A 184 -35.97 -2.61 -4.26
N GLU A 185 -35.51 -2.77 -3.02
CA GLU A 185 -36.25 -2.34 -1.83
C GLU A 185 -36.48 -0.81 -1.85
N HIS A 186 -35.42 -0.04 -2.07
CA HIS A 186 -35.52 1.42 -2.13
C HIS A 186 -36.38 1.89 -3.31
N PHE A 187 -36.28 1.24 -4.48
CA PHE A 187 -37.11 1.54 -5.65
C PHE A 187 -38.59 1.32 -5.36
N LYS A 188 -38.95 0.22 -4.69
CA LYS A 188 -40.33 -0.03 -4.28
C LYS A 188 -40.84 1.08 -3.36
N ASN A 189 -40.07 1.45 -2.34
CA ASN A 189 -40.42 2.52 -1.41
C ASN A 189 -40.56 3.89 -2.11
N GLN A 190 -39.68 4.19 -3.07
CA GLN A 190 -39.69 5.45 -3.81
C GLN A 190 -40.81 5.53 -4.84
N ARG A 191 -41.24 4.39 -5.40
CA ARG A 191 -42.42 4.32 -6.26
C ARG A 191 -43.69 4.70 -5.50
N ASP A 192 -43.81 4.20 -4.27
CA ASP A 192 -44.96 4.45 -3.38
C ASP A 192 -44.91 5.87 -2.80
N ASN A 193 -43.72 6.35 -2.42
CA ASN A 193 -43.48 7.71 -1.94
C ASN A 193 -42.20 8.33 -2.55
N PRO A 194 -42.30 9.22 -3.55
CA PRO A 194 -41.15 9.87 -4.19
C PRO A 194 -40.28 10.70 -3.24
N ASP A 195 -40.86 11.13 -2.12
CA ASP A 195 -40.18 11.94 -1.13
C ASP A 195 -39.37 11.14 -0.11
N VAL A 196 -39.44 9.80 -0.16
CA VAL A 196 -38.66 8.94 0.72
C VAL A 196 -37.16 9.20 0.58
N ASN A 197 -36.49 9.30 1.73
CA ASN A 197 -35.04 9.42 1.79
C ASN A 197 -34.42 8.04 2.00
N TRP A 198 -33.35 7.76 1.27
CA TRP A 198 -32.53 6.57 1.48
C TRP A 198 -31.70 6.74 2.75
N LYS A 199 -31.68 5.70 3.57
CA LYS A 199 -30.90 5.66 4.81
C LYS A 199 -30.14 4.36 4.84
N LEU A 200 -28.85 4.46 5.15
CA LEU A 200 -27.96 3.33 5.35
C LEU A 200 -27.65 3.23 6.84
N PRO A 201 -27.72 2.04 7.46
CA PRO A 201 -27.28 1.87 8.84
C PRO A 201 -25.83 2.35 9.03
N GLU A 202 -25.52 2.92 10.20
CA GLU A 202 -24.20 3.50 10.46
C GLU A 202 -23.11 2.43 10.46
N ASP A 203 -23.43 1.25 10.98
CA ASP A 203 -22.61 0.05 11.08
C ASP A 203 -22.58 -0.79 9.78
N PHE A 204 -23.38 -0.44 8.78
CA PHE A 204 -23.39 -1.17 7.52
C PHE A 204 -22.04 -1.06 6.80
N ALA A 205 -21.50 -2.23 6.44
CA ALA A 205 -20.45 -2.42 5.44
C ALA A 205 -20.60 -3.82 4.83
N VAL A 206 -20.38 -3.94 3.52
CA VAL A 206 -20.33 -5.24 2.85
C VAL A 206 -19.04 -5.95 3.24
N VAL A 207 -19.16 -7.11 3.86
CA VAL A 207 -18.01 -7.91 4.28
C VAL A 207 -17.51 -8.75 3.11
N PHE A 208 -16.32 -8.43 2.61
CA PHE A 208 -15.61 -9.19 1.57
C PHE A 208 -14.94 -10.41 2.25
N GLY A 209 -15.49 -11.61 2.05
CA GLY A 209 -15.25 -12.76 2.94
C GLY A 209 -13.78 -13.12 3.22
N GLU A 210 -12.90 -13.03 2.21
CA GLU A 210 -11.48 -13.39 2.38
C GLU A 210 -10.61 -12.25 2.94
N ALA A 211 -11.08 -11.01 2.88
CA ALA A 211 -10.33 -9.86 3.37
C ALA A 211 -10.46 -9.66 4.90
N GLU A 212 -11.48 -10.26 5.55
CA GLU A 212 -11.79 -10.03 6.97
C GLU A 212 -10.76 -10.67 7.92
N GLY A 213 -10.11 -11.76 7.51
CA GLY A 213 -9.06 -12.43 8.28
C GLY A 213 -7.65 -11.91 8.03
N GLU A 214 -7.47 -11.02 7.06
CA GLU A 214 -6.15 -10.56 6.64
C GLU A 214 -5.67 -9.35 7.45
N LEU A 215 -4.39 -9.36 7.83
CA LEU A 215 -3.79 -8.22 8.50
C LEU A 215 -3.51 -7.11 7.47
N ALA A 216 -4.38 -6.11 7.44
CA ALA A 216 -4.23 -4.93 6.58
C ALA A 216 -3.75 -3.70 7.35
N VAL A 217 -2.81 -2.95 6.78
CA VAL A 217 -2.31 -1.68 7.31
C VAL A 217 -2.22 -0.66 6.20
N GLY A 218 -2.81 0.52 6.39
CA GLY A 218 -2.83 1.57 5.36
C GLY A 218 -3.48 1.15 4.03
N GLY A 219 -4.40 0.17 4.07
CA GLY A 219 -5.01 -0.41 2.87
C GLY A 219 -4.16 -1.48 2.16
N VAL A 220 -3.09 -1.96 2.79
CA VAL A 220 -2.20 -3.00 2.24
C VAL A 220 -2.27 -4.27 3.08
N PHE A 221 -2.55 -5.41 2.43
CA PHE A 221 -2.56 -6.74 3.03
C PHE A 221 -1.12 -7.25 3.22
N LEU A 222 -0.67 -7.31 4.47
CA LEU A 222 0.75 -7.52 4.79
C LEU A 222 1.27 -8.88 4.36
N ARG A 223 0.46 -9.94 4.46
CA ARG A 223 0.85 -11.30 4.04
C ARG A 223 1.21 -11.33 2.55
N ILE A 224 0.36 -10.72 1.71
CA ILE A 224 0.56 -10.68 0.27
C ILE A 224 1.72 -9.74 -0.09
N PHE A 225 1.85 -8.60 0.60
CA PHE A 225 2.98 -7.68 0.41
C PHE A 225 4.33 -8.35 0.69
N ILE A 226 4.43 -9.15 1.77
CA ILE A 226 5.66 -9.88 2.11
C ILE A 226 5.98 -10.93 1.03
N ALA A 227 4.97 -11.60 0.47
CA ALA A 227 5.16 -12.54 -0.63
C ALA A 227 5.52 -11.86 -1.97
N GLN A 228 5.12 -10.60 -2.15
CA GLN A 228 5.30 -9.81 -3.37
C GLN A 228 5.96 -8.44 -3.06
N PRO A 229 7.20 -8.41 -2.53
CA PRO A 229 7.81 -7.17 -2.04
C PRO A 229 8.10 -6.16 -3.16
N ALA A 230 8.24 -6.63 -4.41
CA ALA A 230 8.45 -5.78 -5.58
C ALA A 230 7.18 -5.07 -6.08
N TRP A 231 6.02 -5.29 -5.44
CA TRP A 231 4.77 -4.65 -5.84
C TRP A 231 4.87 -3.12 -5.73
N VAL A 232 4.52 -2.42 -6.81
CA VAL A 232 4.51 -0.96 -6.85
C VAL A 232 3.23 -0.46 -6.21
N LEU A 233 3.30 -0.13 -4.93
CA LEU A 233 2.20 0.48 -4.17
C LEU A 233 1.82 1.84 -4.79
N ARG A 234 0.51 2.14 -4.81
CA ARG A 234 0.03 3.45 -5.29
C ARG A 234 0.35 4.57 -4.32
N LYS A 235 0.32 4.27 -3.02
CA LYS A 235 0.53 5.23 -1.94
C LYS A 235 1.61 4.77 -0.95
N PRO A 236 2.87 4.58 -1.40
CA PRO A 236 3.92 4.00 -0.58
C PRO A 236 4.23 4.82 0.67
N ARG A 237 4.06 6.15 0.61
CA ARG A 237 4.23 7.04 1.76
C ARG A 237 3.14 6.90 2.82
N GLU A 238 1.87 6.81 2.41
CA GLU A 238 0.77 6.59 3.35
C GLU A 238 0.91 5.22 4.03
N PHE A 239 1.32 4.21 3.26
CA PHE A 239 1.63 2.88 3.79
C PHE A 239 2.79 2.91 4.79
N LEU A 240 3.90 3.58 4.47
CA LEU A 240 5.05 3.75 5.39
C LEU A 240 4.62 4.33 6.74
N ILE A 241 3.84 5.43 6.71
CA ILE A 241 3.37 6.11 7.93
C ILE A 241 2.50 5.16 8.75
N ALA A 242 1.47 4.57 8.14
CA ALA A 242 0.57 3.65 8.84
C ALA A 242 1.30 2.41 9.38
N LEU A 243 2.29 1.90 8.64
CA LEU A 243 3.08 0.73 9.04
C LEU A 243 3.97 1.02 10.24
N LEU A 244 4.68 2.16 10.25
CA LEU A 244 5.54 2.54 11.37
C LEU A 244 4.74 2.96 12.61
N GLU A 245 3.61 3.65 12.43
CA GLU A 245 2.66 3.92 13.51
C GLU A 245 2.21 2.61 14.16
N LYS A 246 1.73 1.65 13.34
CA LYS A 246 1.22 0.39 13.87
C LYS A 246 2.31 -0.47 14.53
N LEU A 247 3.50 -0.50 13.94
CA LEU A 247 4.64 -1.20 14.51
C LEU A 247 5.03 -0.58 15.87
N THR A 248 5.19 0.73 15.94
CA THR A 248 5.61 1.41 17.18
C THR A 248 4.56 1.27 18.29
N GLU A 249 3.26 1.30 17.97
CA GLU A 249 2.19 0.96 18.92
C GLU A 249 2.36 -0.44 19.54
N LEU A 250 2.80 -1.43 18.76
CA LEU A 250 3.03 -2.79 19.29
C LEU A 250 4.33 -2.90 20.08
N LEU A 251 5.38 -2.18 19.69
CA LEU A 251 6.66 -2.17 20.42
C LEU A 251 6.52 -1.55 21.82
N GLU A 252 5.54 -0.65 22.01
CA GLU A 252 5.23 -0.03 23.31
C GLU A 252 4.37 -0.92 24.22
N LYS A 253 3.79 -2.03 23.71
CA LYS A 253 2.98 -2.96 24.51
C LYS A 253 3.86 -3.95 25.26
N ASN A 254 3.47 -4.29 26.50
CA ASN A 254 4.19 -5.29 27.30
C ASN A 254 4.14 -6.71 26.68
N ASN A 255 2.98 -7.10 26.14
CA ASN A 255 2.75 -8.42 25.55
C ASN A 255 1.99 -8.27 24.22
N PRO A 256 2.67 -7.86 23.13
CA PRO A 256 2.06 -7.82 21.81
C PRO A 256 1.79 -9.25 21.30
N HIS A 257 0.81 -9.38 20.42
CA HIS A 257 0.58 -10.64 19.71
C HIS A 257 1.78 -10.93 18.79
N GLY A 258 2.46 -12.05 19.03
CA GLY A 258 3.77 -12.33 18.42
C GLY A 258 3.73 -12.43 16.90
N GLU A 259 2.70 -13.07 16.34
CA GLU A 259 2.54 -13.24 14.89
C GLU A 259 2.28 -11.91 14.17
N THR A 260 1.44 -11.04 14.74
CA THR A 260 1.19 -9.69 14.21
C THR A 260 2.47 -8.86 14.24
N LEU A 261 3.24 -8.91 15.33
CA LEU A 261 4.51 -8.19 15.46
C LEU A 261 5.55 -8.69 14.43
N GLU A 262 5.67 -10.00 14.26
CA GLU A 262 6.58 -10.61 13.29
C GLU A 262 6.19 -10.24 11.85
N THR A 263 4.89 -10.26 11.54
CA THR A 263 4.35 -9.86 10.23
C THR A 263 4.63 -8.39 9.94
N LEU A 264 4.34 -7.48 10.89
CA LEU A 264 4.63 -6.05 10.76
C LEU A 264 6.12 -5.79 10.57
N THR A 265 6.96 -6.42 11.38
CA THR A 265 8.42 -6.30 11.30
C THR A 265 8.93 -6.74 9.94
N THR A 266 8.46 -7.89 9.46
CA THR A 266 8.87 -8.43 8.16
C THR A 266 8.40 -7.53 7.02
N ALA A 267 7.16 -7.04 7.06
CA ALA A 267 6.66 -6.07 6.10
C ALA A 267 7.48 -4.76 6.10
N THR A 268 7.89 -4.25 7.27
CA THR A 268 8.74 -3.06 7.38
C THR A 268 10.12 -3.29 6.76
N VAL A 269 10.76 -4.44 7.02
CA VAL A 269 12.05 -4.77 6.43
C VAL A 269 11.93 -4.96 4.91
N CYS A 270 10.90 -5.67 4.44
CA CYS A 270 10.62 -5.84 3.01
C CYS A 270 10.39 -4.49 2.32
N LEU A 271 9.67 -3.56 2.95
CA LEU A 271 9.43 -2.23 2.39
C LEU A 271 10.74 -1.47 2.15
N PHE A 272 11.64 -1.44 3.13
CA PHE A 272 12.93 -0.75 2.97
C PHE A 272 13.88 -1.49 2.03
N SER A 273 13.79 -2.81 1.94
CA SER A 273 14.58 -3.58 0.97
C SER A 273 14.11 -3.36 -0.46
N ALA A 274 12.80 -3.36 -0.70
CA ALA A 274 12.22 -3.17 -2.02
C ALA A 274 12.24 -1.69 -2.49
N GLN A 275 12.08 -0.75 -1.55
CA GLN A 275 12.06 0.69 -1.83
C GLN A 275 12.95 1.46 -0.84
N PRO A 276 14.30 1.37 -0.98
CA PRO A 276 15.24 1.99 -0.04
C PRO A 276 15.08 3.51 0.12
N GLN A 277 14.58 4.19 -0.90
CA GLN A 277 14.38 5.65 -0.89
C GLN A 277 13.31 6.11 0.09
N LEU A 278 12.37 5.22 0.48
CA LEU A 278 11.38 5.56 1.51
C LEU A 278 12.02 5.76 2.89
N ALA A 279 13.19 5.17 3.15
CA ALA A 279 13.88 5.32 4.42
C ALA A 279 14.27 6.77 4.72
N ASP A 280 14.49 7.61 3.69
CA ASP A 280 14.77 9.05 3.84
C ASP A 280 13.68 9.80 4.61
N GLN A 281 12.44 9.29 4.57
CA GLN A 281 11.29 9.91 5.21
C GLN A 281 11.11 9.48 6.67
N VAL A 282 11.87 8.50 7.17
CA VAL A 282 11.69 7.95 8.52
C VAL A 282 12.10 8.93 9.63
N PRO A 283 13.24 9.66 9.55
CA PRO A 283 13.64 10.59 10.59
C PRO A 283 12.58 11.64 10.97
N PRO A 284 11.95 12.38 10.03
CA PRO A 284 10.96 13.40 10.37
C PRO A 284 9.65 12.84 10.95
N LEU A 285 9.37 11.54 10.80
CA LEU A 285 8.19 10.90 11.41
C LEU A 285 8.34 10.64 12.91
N GLY A 286 9.56 10.72 13.47
CA GLY A 286 9.78 10.61 14.91
C GLY A 286 9.60 9.21 15.51
N HIS A 287 9.55 8.15 14.69
CA HIS A 287 9.41 6.76 15.16
C HIS A 287 10.73 6.15 15.66
N LEU A 288 11.89 6.68 15.24
CA LEU A 288 13.22 6.13 15.59
C LEU A 288 13.47 5.99 17.10
N PRO A 289 13.18 7.00 17.96
CA PRO A 289 13.38 6.87 19.40
C PRO A 289 12.60 5.69 20.02
N LYS A 290 11.37 5.45 19.55
CA LYS A 290 10.54 4.34 20.03
C LYS A 290 11.12 2.98 19.64
N VAL A 291 11.58 2.84 18.39
CA VAL A 291 12.24 1.61 17.92
C VAL A 291 13.53 1.35 18.69
N ILE A 292 14.32 2.40 18.95
CA ILE A 292 15.57 2.27 19.71
C ILE A 292 15.29 1.84 21.16
N GLN A 293 14.33 2.47 21.83
CA GLN A 293 13.96 2.13 23.21
C GLN A 293 13.42 0.70 23.33
N ALA A 294 12.73 0.21 22.31
CA ALA A 294 12.18 -1.15 22.26
C ALA A 294 13.24 -2.25 22.41
N MET A 295 14.49 -1.99 22.03
CA MET A 295 15.60 -2.96 22.24
C MET A 295 15.89 -3.26 23.72
N ASN A 296 15.49 -2.36 24.63
CA ASN A 296 15.61 -2.55 26.07
C ASN A 296 14.41 -3.29 26.69
N HIS A 297 13.40 -3.64 25.91
CA HIS A 297 12.18 -4.26 26.42
C HIS A 297 12.42 -5.65 27.04
N ARG A 298 11.54 -6.08 27.96
CA ARG A 298 11.66 -7.36 28.68
C ARG A 298 11.18 -8.55 27.85
N ASN A 299 10.15 -8.36 27.03
CA ASN A 299 9.65 -9.36 26.11
C ASN A 299 10.61 -9.54 24.93
N ASN A 300 11.21 -10.71 24.82
CA ASN A 300 12.23 -11.07 23.84
C ASN A 300 11.83 -10.85 22.37
N ALA A 301 10.54 -10.90 22.01
CA ALA A 301 10.08 -10.68 20.64
C ALA A 301 10.27 -9.21 20.19
N ILE A 302 10.17 -8.27 21.12
CA ILE A 302 10.26 -6.82 20.84
C ILE A 302 11.70 -6.41 20.48
N PRO A 303 12.76 -6.76 21.26
CA PRO A 303 14.13 -6.48 20.86
C PRO A 303 14.52 -7.11 19.51
N LYS A 304 14.08 -8.34 19.23
CA LYS A 304 14.32 -8.97 17.91
C LYS A 304 13.73 -8.12 16.77
N SER A 305 12.49 -7.67 16.94
CA SER A 305 11.80 -6.85 15.95
C SER A 305 12.47 -5.51 15.74
N ALA A 306 12.83 -4.82 16.84
CA ALA A 306 13.52 -3.55 16.80
C ALA A 306 14.91 -3.65 16.12
N ILE A 307 15.70 -4.67 16.44
CA ILE A 307 17.03 -4.88 15.83
C ILE A 307 16.91 -5.09 14.32
N ARG A 308 15.91 -5.86 13.85
CA ARG A 308 15.67 -6.07 12.41
C ARG A 308 15.35 -4.77 11.68
N VAL A 309 14.52 -3.91 12.29
CA VAL A 309 14.19 -2.61 11.69
C VAL A 309 15.40 -1.66 11.69
N ILE A 310 16.16 -1.61 12.79
CA ILE A 310 17.40 -0.81 12.85
C ILE A 310 18.43 -1.30 11.83
N HIS A 311 18.55 -2.61 11.63
CA HIS A 311 19.42 -3.20 10.61
C HIS A 311 19.01 -2.75 9.21
N ALA A 312 17.73 -2.83 8.84
CA ALA A 312 17.24 -2.34 7.55
C ALA A 312 17.51 -0.83 7.36
N LEU A 313 17.23 -0.02 8.38
CA LEU A 313 17.42 1.43 8.32
C LEU A 313 18.91 1.84 8.31
N SER A 314 19.84 0.98 8.76
CA SER A 314 21.28 1.28 8.79
C SER A 314 21.93 1.42 7.42
N GLU A 315 21.27 0.96 6.35
CA GLU A 315 21.73 1.20 4.97
C GLU A 315 21.59 2.67 4.56
N ASN A 316 20.59 3.35 5.12
CA ASN A 316 20.22 4.71 4.77
C ASN A 316 21.00 5.74 5.60
N GLU A 317 21.69 6.68 4.93
CA GLU A 317 22.56 7.66 5.61
C GLU A 317 21.78 8.64 6.49
N LEU A 318 20.60 9.11 6.04
CA LEU A 318 19.78 10.04 6.82
C LEU A 318 19.27 9.39 8.11
N CYS A 319 18.88 8.12 8.03
CA CYS A 319 18.52 7.32 9.19
C CYS A 319 19.69 7.16 10.16
N VAL A 320 20.89 6.82 9.66
CA VAL A 320 22.09 6.68 10.50
C VAL A 320 22.46 8.00 11.18
N ARG A 321 22.38 9.13 10.47
CA ARG A 321 22.63 10.46 11.06
C ARG A 321 21.62 10.81 12.15
N ALA A 322 20.34 10.49 11.94
CA ALA A 322 19.32 10.67 12.96
C ALA A 322 19.50 9.72 14.16
N MET A 323 19.98 8.49 13.92
CA MET A 323 20.36 7.58 15.01
C MET A 323 21.58 8.05 15.78
N ALA A 324 22.53 8.74 15.14
CA ALA A 324 23.72 9.29 15.78
C ALA A 324 23.40 10.41 16.79
N SER A 325 22.34 11.18 16.55
CA SER A 325 21.84 12.19 17.50
C SER A 325 20.98 11.60 18.63
N LEU A 326 20.69 10.28 18.60
CA LEU A 326 19.96 9.53 19.61
C LEU A 326 20.88 8.54 20.34
N GLU A 327 20.54 8.10 21.55
CA GLU A 327 21.30 7.04 22.25
C GLU A 327 21.01 5.65 21.64
N THR A 328 21.66 5.33 20.52
CA THR A 328 21.38 4.12 19.72
C THR A 328 22.23 2.92 20.11
N ILE A 329 23.53 3.12 20.36
CA ILE A 329 24.49 2.01 20.53
C ILE A 329 24.23 1.20 21.80
N GLY A 330 23.95 1.85 22.93
CA GLY A 330 23.67 1.18 24.21
C GLY A 330 22.46 0.24 24.12
N PRO A 331 21.28 0.72 23.68
CA PRO A 331 20.11 -0.12 23.47
C PRO A 331 20.34 -1.26 22.47
N LEU A 332 21.05 -1.01 21.37
CA LEU A 332 21.39 -2.06 20.39
C LEU A 332 22.25 -3.16 21.01
N MET A 333 23.26 -2.79 21.79
CA MET A 333 24.08 -3.75 22.52
C MET A 333 23.26 -4.56 23.55
N ASN A 334 22.34 -3.92 24.27
CA ASN A 334 21.47 -4.62 25.22
C ASN A 334 20.54 -5.60 24.51
N GLY A 335 19.96 -5.19 23.38
CA GLY A 335 19.12 -6.06 22.55
C GLY A 335 19.87 -7.30 22.08
N MET A 336 21.09 -7.13 21.54
CA MET A 336 21.96 -8.25 21.12
C MET A 336 22.31 -9.21 22.27
N LYS A 337 22.58 -8.68 23.48
CA LYS A 337 22.84 -9.50 24.67
C LYS A 337 21.62 -10.34 25.08
N LYS A 338 20.41 -9.81 24.92
CA LYS A 338 19.15 -10.52 25.23
C LYS A 338 18.77 -11.54 24.15
N ARG A 339 19.14 -11.28 22.90
CA ARG A 339 18.76 -12.08 21.72
C ARG A 339 19.98 -12.52 20.93
N PRO A 340 20.60 -13.65 21.31
CA PRO A 340 21.79 -14.16 20.64
C PRO A 340 21.59 -14.39 19.13
N ASP A 341 20.38 -14.79 18.73
CA ASP A 341 19.98 -15.00 17.33
C ASP A 341 20.02 -13.74 16.47
N THR A 342 20.07 -12.56 17.08
CA THR A 342 20.10 -11.26 16.38
C THR A 342 21.48 -10.62 16.34
N ILE A 343 22.50 -11.24 16.96
CA ILE A 343 23.86 -10.69 17.03
C ILE A 343 24.43 -10.45 15.63
N GLY A 344 24.21 -11.37 14.68
CA GLY A 344 24.68 -11.22 13.30
C GLY A 344 24.15 -9.94 12.64
N LEU A 345 22.82 -9.74 12.69
CA LEU A 345 22.15 -8.55 12.17
C LEU A 345 22.60 -7.27 12.91
N GLY A 346 22.69 -7.34 14.23
CA GLY A 346 23.12 -6.20 15.04
C GLY A 346 24.56 -5.78 14.73
N CYS A 347 25.48 -6.73 14.58
CA CYS A 347 26.88 -6.43 14.22
C CYS A 347 27.00 -5.87 12.80
N GLU A 348 26.20 -6.36 11.85
CA GLU A 348 26.16 -5.79 10.51
C GLU A 348 25.61 -4.36 10.52
N ALA A 349 24.53 -4.10 11.28
CA ALA A 349 23.97 -2.77 11.45
C ALA A 349 24.99 -1.80 12.05
N ILE A 350 25.71 -2.24 13.09
CA ILE A 350 26.80 -1.48 13.73
C ILE A 350 27.91 -1.17 12.73
N ASN A 351 28.34 -2.15 11.92
CA ASN A 351 29.34 -1.90 10.89
C ASN A 351 28.84 -0.84 9.89
N ARG A 352 27.65 -1.03 9.31
CA ARG A 352 27.04 -0.09 8.35
C ARG A 352 26.99 1.33 8.92
N MET A 353 26.56 1.47 10.18
CA MET A 353 26.54 2.75 10.89
C MET A 353 27.92 3.41 10.99
N PHE A 354 28.95 2.67 11.43
CA PHE A 354 30.30 3.23 11.55
C PHE A 354 30.99 3.50 10.20
N GLN A 355 30.59 2.82 9.12
CA GLN A 355 31.07 3.16 7.78
C GLN A 355 30.58 4.54 7.30
N LYS A 356 29.54 5.12 7.93
CA LYS A 356 29.04 6.48 7.62
C LYS A 356 29.74 7.59 8.41
N GLU A 357 30.81 7.25 9.12
CA GLU A 357 31.75 8.21 9.76
C GLU A 357 31.11 9.24 10.71
N GLN A 358 30.05 8.85 11.42
CA GLN A 358 29.42 9.70 12.44
C GLN A 358 30.22 9.63 13.76
N ASN A 359 30.77 10.76 14.21
CA ASN A 359 31.63 10.80 15.41
C ASN A 359 30.84 10.52 16.70
N GLU A 360 29.60 10.98 16.77
CA GLU A 360 28.71 10.79 17.92
C GLU A 360 28.44 9.30 18.19
N LEU A 361 28.37 8.48 17.15
CA LEU A 361 28.22 7.03 17.31
C LEU A 361 29.45 6.40 17.96
N VAL A 362 30.66 6.88 17.64
CA VAL A 362 31.89 6.38 18.25
C VAL A 362 31.96 6.80 19.72
N ALA A 363 31.54 8.03 20.05
CA ALA A 363 31.41 8.48 21.43
C ALA A 363 30.43 7.60 22.23
N GLN A 364 29.27 7.27 21.66
CA GLN A 364 28.30 6.35 22.26
C GLN A 364 28.87 4.94 22.44
N ALA A 365 29.66 4.45 21.49
CA ALA A 365 30.30 3.15 21.55
C ALA A 365 31.29 3.03 22.70
N LEU A 366 32.08 4.07 22.95
CA LEU A 366 32.98 4.15 24.09
C LEU A 366 32.20 4.23 25.41
N LYS A 367 31.17 5.09 25.48
CA LYS A 367 30.30 5.22 26.68
C LYS A 367 29.60 3.91 27.05
N ALA A 368 29.23 3.10 26.06
CA ALA A 368 28.49 1.86 26.26
C ALA A 368 29.38 0.61 26.38
N ASP A 369 30.71 0.75 26.41
CA ASP A 369 31.65 -0.39 26.38
C ASP A 369 31.43 -1.35 25.20
N LEU A 370 31.07 -0.81 24.02
CA LEU A 370 30.85 -1.61 22.83
C LEU A 370 32.14 -2.29 22.35
N VAL A 371 33.28 -1.60 22.39
CA VAL A 371 34.57 -2.13 21.91
C VAL A 371 34.98 -3.40 22.69
N PRO A 372 35.00 -3.42 24.04
CA PRO A 372 35.20 -4.66 24.80
C PRO A 372 34.19 -5.76 24.49
N TYR A 373 32.92 -5.41 24.29
CA TYR A 373 31.88 -6.39 23.96
C TYR A 373 32.11 -7.06 22.60
N LEU A 374 32.46 -6.28 21.58
CA LEU A 374 32.78 -6.77 20.24
C LEU A 374 34.04 -7.68 20.23
N LEU A 375 35.04 -7.36 21.05
CA LEU A 375 36.22 -8.22 21.21
C LEU A 375 35.88 -9.59 21.82
N LYS A 376 34.99 -9.64 22.81
CA LYS A 376 34.48 -10.91 23.38
C LYS A 376 33.73 -11.75 22.33
N LEU A 377 32.95 -11.11 21.46
CA LEU A 377 32.30 -11.82 20.36
C LEU A 377 33.34 -12.36 19.35
N LEU A 378 34.43 -11.64 19.07
CA LEU A 378 35.51 -12.11 18.19
C LEU A 378 36.21 -13.37 18.72
N GLU A 379 36.35 -13.51 20.04
CA GLU A 379 36.84 -14.73 20.71
C GLU A 379 35.93 -15.94 20.45
N GLY A 380 34.69 -15.72 20.00
CA GLY A 380 33.68 -16.75 19.76
C GLY A 380 32.65 -16.88 20.88
N ILE A 381 32.80 -16.15 21.98
CA ILE A 381 31.90 -16.19 23.13
C ILE A 381 30.55 -15.59 22.72
N GLY A 382 29.50 -16.41 22.68
CA GLY A 382 28.13 -15.98 22.33
C GLY A 382 27.80 -16.02 20.83
N LEU A 383 28.69 -16.54 19.98
CA LEU A 383 28.43 -16.78 18.55
C LEU A 383 28.06 -18.25 18.24
N GLU A 384 27.94 -19.09 19.26
CA GLU A 384 27.78 -20.55 19.17
C GLU A 384 26.51 -20.99 18.42
N ASN A 385 25.45 -20.17 18.47
CA ASN A 385 24.14 -20.48 17.91
C ASN A 385 23.82 -19.70 16.62
N LEU A 386 24.83 -19.11 15.95
CA LEU A 386 24.64 -18.36 14.72
C LEU A 386 24.93 -19.23 13.49
N ASP A 387 24.13 -19.06 12.43
CA ASP A 387 24.31 -19.77 11.16
C ASP A 387 25.63 -19.40 10.44
N SER A 388 26.13 -18.17 10.64
CA SER A 388 27.36 -17.68 10.02
C SER A 388 28.24 -16.88 10.98
N PRO A 389 28.94 -17.55 11.90
CA PRO A 389 29.83 -16.90 12.87
C PRO A 389 30.99 -16.17 12.19
N ALA A 390 31.55 -16.72 11.11
CA ALA A 390 32.65 -16.11 10.36
C ALA A 390 32.26 -14.77 9.71
N ALA A 391 31.08 -14.70 9.09
CA ALA A 391 30.56 -13.45 8.52
C ALA A 391 30.37 -12.39 9.61
N THR A 392 29.81 -12.79 10.76
CA THR A 392 29.64 -11.90 11.91
C THR A 392 30.99 -11.36 12.41
N LYS A 393 32.00 -12.22 12.55
CA LYS A 393 33.38 -11.79 12.91
C LYS A 393 33.94 -10.79 11.89
N ALA A 394 33.72 -11.00 10.59
CA ALA A 394 34.16 -10.06 9.57
C ALA A 394 33.46 -8.68 9.69
N GLN A 395 32.16 -8.65 10.00
CA GLN A 395 31.43 -7.41 10.26
C GLN A 395 32.00 -6.68 11.49
N ILE A 396 32.31 -7.43 12.56
CA ILE A 396 32.91 -6.85 13.78
C ILE A 396 34.27 -6.23 13.48
N VAL A 397 35.15 -6.92 12.74
CA VAL A 397 36.46 -6.36 12.37
C VAL A 397 36.31 -5.10 11.53
N LYS A 398 35.38 -5.09 10.56
CA LYS A 398 35.08 -3.90 9.74
C LYS A 398 34.58 -2.73 10.60
N ALA A 399 33.70 -2.99 11.56
CA ALA A 399 33.20 -2.00 12.51
C ALA A 399 34.32 -1.42 13.38
N LEU A 400 35.18 -2.26 13.96
CA LEU A 400 36.32 -1.84 14.77
C LEU A 400 37.30 -0.97 13.97
N LYS A 401 37.67 -1.41 12.75
CA LYS A 401 38.49 -0.59 11.84
C LYS A 401 37.82 0.74 11.53
N ALA A 402 36.51 0.76 11.25
CA ALA A 402 35.80 1.99 10.96
C ALA A 402 35.84 2.98 12.12
N MET A 403 35.66 2.52 13.37
CA MET A 403 35.74 3.37 14.57
C MET A 403 37.13 4.02 14.74
N THR A 404 38.21 3.31 14.40
CA THR A 404 39.59 3.85 14.49
C THR A 404 39.86 5.00 13.53
N ARG A 405 39.05 5.16 12.47
CA ARG A 405 39.15 6.29 11.53
C ARG A 405 38.50 7.57 12.05
N SER A 406 37.77 7.53 13.17
CA SER A 406 37.17 8.73 13.75
C SER A 406 38.26 9.70 14.18
N LEU A 407 38.15 10.95 13.72
CA LEU A 407 39.12 12.01 14.02
C LEU A 407 39.13 12.42 15.49
N GLN A 408 38.01 12.27 16.20
CA GLN A 408 37.86 12.71 17.59
C GLN A 408 38.13 11.61 18.61
N HIS A 409 37.71 10.38 18.30
CA HIS A 409 37.70 9.27 19.26
C HIS A 409 38.53 8.06 18.81
N GLY A 410 39.10 8.09 17.60
CA GLY A 410 39.85 6.97 17.04
C GLY A 410 41.07 6.56 17.86
N GLU A 411 41.78 7.52 18.47
CA GLU A 411 42.93 7.24 19.35
C GLU A 411 42.52 6.43 20.60
N GLN A 412 41.40 6.78 21.23
CA GLN A 412 40.89 6.07 22.41
C GLN A 412 40.46 4.64 22.04
N VAL A 413 39.84 4.46 20.87
CA VAL A 413 39.49 3.13 20.36
C VAL A 413 40.76 2.31 20.09
N ASN A 414 41.77 2.91 19.44
CA ASN A 414 43.05 2.26 19.18
C ASN A 414 43.77 1.85 20.47
N GLU A 415 43.73 2.67 21.52
CA GLU A 415 44.32 2.33 22.81
C GLU A 415 43.70 1.06 23.40
N ILE A 416 42.36 0.94 23.40
CA ILE A 416 41.65 -0.26 23.85
C ILE A 416 42.03 -1.48 23.00
N LEU A 417 42.03 -1.32 21.68
CA LEU A 417 42.34 -2.40 20.74
C LEU A 417 43.80 -2.88 20.86
N SER A 418 44.75 -1.98 21.11
CA SER A 418 46.18 -2.31 21.27
C SER A 418 46.46 -3.20 22.48
N ARG A 419 45.62 -3.13 23.52
CA ARG A 419 45.70 -3.95 24.73
C ARG A 419 45.11 -5.35 24.54
N SER A 420 44.39 -5.59 23.45
CA SER A 420 43.73 -6.87 23.19
C SER A 420 44.62 -7.83 22.40
N SER A 421 44.91 -9.00 23.00
CA SER A 421 45.60 -10.09 22.32
C SER A 421 44.81 -10.63 21.13
N VAL A 422 43.47 -10.65 21.22
CA VAL A 422 42.56 -11.11 20.16
C VAL A 422 42.67 -10.21 18.94
N TRP A 423 42.62 -8.89 19.14
CA TRP A 423 42.68 -7.94 18.03
C TRP A 423 43.95 -8.08 17.19
N SER A 424 45.08 -8.42 17.82
CA SER A 424 46.36 -8.64 17.14
C SER A 424 46.29 -9.70 16.04
N ALA A 425 45.45 -10.73 16.20
CA ALA A 425 45.26 -11.79 15.22
C ALA A 425 44.37 -11.39 14.03
N PHE A 426 43.51 -10.37 14.21
CA PHE A 426 42.52 -9.96 13.21
C PHE A 426 42.82 -8.63 12.51
N LYS A 427 43.68 -7.77 13.09
CA LYS A 427 43.94 -6.41 12.59
C LYS A 427 44.44 -6.39 11.13
N ASP A 428 45.29 -7.35 10.73
CA ASP A 428 45.96 -7.38 9.43
C ASP A 428 45.22 -8.23 8.37
N GLN A 429 44.13 -8.92 8.76
CA GLN A 429 43.38 -9.75 7.83
C GLN A 429 42.53 -8.88 6.87
N LYS A 430 42.65 -9.13 5.56
CA LYS A 430 41.75 -8.58 4.53
C LYS A 430 40.54 -9.51 4.39
N HIS A 431 39.32 -8.96 4.47
CA HIS A 431 38.07 -9.74 4.56
C HIS A 431 37.17 -9.59 3.31
N ASP A 432 37.76 -9.26 2.17
CA ASP A 432 37.04 -9.07 0.90
C ASP A 432 36.57 -10.38 0.26
N LEU A 433 36.85 -11.53 0.89
CA LEU A 433 36.53 -12.88 0.39
C LEU A 433 35.20 -13.46 0.89
N PHE A 434 34.43 -12.74 1.72
CA PHE A 434 33.09 -13.17 2.11
C PHE A 434 32.07 -12.62 1.11
N ILE A 435 31.87 -13.34 0.01
CA ILE A 435 30.79 -13.08 -0.96
C ILE A 435 29.48 -13.48 -0.28
N SER A 436 28.65 -12.49 0.07
CA SER A 436 27.22 -12.70 0.27
C SER A 436 26.61 -13.06 -1.08
N GLU A 437 25.93 -14.21 -1.18
CA GLU A 437 25.07 -14.55 -2.32
C GLU A 437 24.02 -13.46 -2.50
N SER A 438 24.30 -12.50 -3.39
CA SER A 438 23.26 -11.68 -3.98
C SER A 438 22.74 -12.48 -5.18
N GLN A 439 21.56 -13.07 -5.05
CA GLN A 439 20.79 -13.45 -6.22
C GLN A 439 20.33 -12.15 -6.91
N THR A 440 21.22 -11.54 -7.68
CA THR A 440 20.84 -10.50 -8.63
C THR A 440 20.14 -11.20 -9.79
N ALA A 441 18.83 -11.38 -9.67
CA ALA A 441 17.99 -11.66 -10.84
C ALA A 441 18.15 -10.47 -11.79
N GLY A 442 18.76 -10.71 -12.95
CA GLY A 442 19.05 -9.68 -13.94
C GLY A 442 17.78 -8.97 -14.39
N TYR A 443 17.65 -7.69 -14.04
CA TYR A 443 16.57 -6.83 -14.52
C TYR A 443 17.10 -5.94 -15.64
N LEU A 444 16.55 -6.13 -16.85
CA LEU A 444 16.66 -5.18 -17.94
C LEU A 444 15.76 -3.98 -17.62
N THR A 445 16.34 -2.80 -17.50
CA THR A 445 15.62 -1.53 -17.33
C THR A 445 15.14 -1.02 -18.69
N GLY A 446 13.83 -1.16 -18.95
CA GLY A 446 13.13 -0.44 -20.01
C GLY A 446 12.23 0.65 -19.41
N PRO A 447 12.07 1.82 -20.06
CA PRO A 447 11.29 2.91 -19.49
C PRO A 447 9.78 2.72 -19.71
N GLY A 448 9.00 2.82 -18.64
CA GLY A 448 7.64 3.36 -18.66
C GLY A 448 6.48 2.37 -18.75
N VAL A 449 5.46 2.67 -17.92
CA VAL A 449 4.09 2.11 -17.80
C VAL A 449 3.93 1.00 -16.76
N ALA A 450 3.15 1.35 -15.73
CA ALA A 450 2.72 0.48 -14.65
C ALA A 450 1.60 -0.46 -15.11
N GLY A 451 1.75 -1.74 -14.75
CA GLY A 451 0.72 -2.78 -14.93
C GLY A 451 0.88 -3.56 -16.23
N TYR A 452 0.93 -4.89 -16.10
CA TYR A 452 1.05 -5.93 -17.12
C TYR A 452 2.47 -6.31 -17.57
N LEU A 453 3.05 -7.30 -16.88
CA LEU A 453 3.94 -8.28 -17.49
C LEU A 453 3.56 -9.68 -16.98
N THR A 454 3.08 -10.53 -17.89
CA THR A 454 2.82 -11.95 -17.65
C THR A 454 4.13 -12.72 -17.64
N ALA A 455 4.43 -13.43 -16.55
CA ALA A 455 5.64 -14.23 -16.41
C ALA A 455 5.62 -15.45 -17.34
N GLY A 456 6.66 -15.60 -18.18
CA GLY A 456 6.94 -16.81 -18.93
C GLY A 456 7.81 -17.77 -18.11
N THR A 457 7.37 -19.01 -17.97
CA THR A 457 8.11 -20.11 -17.35
C THR A 457 9.30 -20.51 -18.22
N SER A 458 10.52 -20.49 -17.65
CA SER A 458 11.68 -21.15 -18.24
C SER A 458 12.29 -22.15 -17.25
N SER A 459 12.15 -23.42 -17.58
CA SER A 459 12.85 -24.55 -16.98
C SER A 459 14.16 -24.77 -17.73
N SER A 460 15.30 -24.59 -17.06
CA SER A 460 16.58 -25.11 -17.51
C SER A 460 17.29 -25.82 -16.37
N VAL A 461 17.32 -27.15 -16.46
CA VAL A 461 18.09 -28.03 -15.60
C VAL A 461 19.57 -27.87 -16.00
N MET A 462 20.40 -27.33 -15.11
CA MET A 462 21.85 -27.29 -15.31
C MET A 462 22.51 -28.59 -14.82
N SER A 463 23.28 -29.22 -15.70
CA SER A 463 24.06 -30.44 -15.46
C SER A 463 25.41 -30.14 -14.80
N ASN A 464 25.73 -30.83 -13.70
CA ASN A 464 26.98 -30.75 -12.94
C ASN A 464 28.12 -31.59 -13.55
N LEU A 465 28.71 -31.17 -14.66
CA LEU A 465 30.00 -31.71 -15.11
C LEU A 465 30.93 -30.60 -15.62
N PRO A 466 32.22 -30.60 -15.23
CA PRO A 466 33.21 -29.66 -15.76
C PRO A 466 33.57 -30.01 -17.21
N PRO A 467 33.88 -29.01 -18.06
CA PRO A 467 34.15 -29.23 -19.48
C PRO A 467 35.50 -29.95 -19.71
N PRO A 468 35.62 -30.79 -20.76
CA PRO A 468 36.85 -31.51 -21.06
C PRO A 468 37.88 -30.61 -21.74
N VAL A 469 39.16 -30.97 -21.54
CA VAL A 469 40.34 -30.27 -22.08
C VAL A 469 40.61 -30.79 -23.49
N ASP A 470 40.68 -29.90 -24.48
CA ASP A 470 41.02 -30.24 -25.87
C ASP A 470 42.47 -30.71 -25.99
N HIS A 471 42.68 -31.88 -26.57
CA HIS A 471 43.98 -32.34 -27.07
C HIS A 471 44.00 -32.23 -28.59
N GLU A 472 44.91 -31.41 -29.11
CA GLU A 472 45.28 -31.38 -30.52
C GLU A 472 45.79 -32.75 -30.99
N ALA A 473 45.23 -33.27 -32.07
CA ALA A 473 45.84 -34.30 -32.89
C ALA A 473 45.52 -33.99 -34.35
N GLY A 474 46.58 -33.71 -35.12
CA GLY A 474 46.52 -33.30 -36.51
C GLY A 474 45.99 -34.38 -37.45
N ASP A 475 45.35 -33.91 -38.51
CA ASP A 475 44.91 -34.76 -39.61
C ASP A 475 45.83 -34.52 -40.82
N VAL A 476 46.50 -35.61 -41.21
CA VAL A 476 47.35 -35.73 -42.39
C VAL A 476 46.45 -36.32 -43.48
N GLY A 477 46.27 -35.58 -44.58
CA GLY A 477 45.30 -35.94 -45.61
C GLY A 477 45.63 -37.19 -46.42
N PHE A 478 44.68 -37.60 -47.27
CA PHE A 478 44.83 -37.67 -48.74
C PHE A 478 43.60 -38.28 -49.44
N GLN A 479 43.28 -37.74 -50.63
CA GLN A 479 42.75 -38.37 -51.87
C GLN A 479 41.41 -39.13 -51.79
N THR A 480 40.45 -38.96 -52.71
CA THR A 480 40.47 -38.64 -54.17
C THR A 480 39.24 -37.85 -54.56
#